data_AF-A0A2R6JCD9-F1
#
_entry.id   AF-A0A2R6JCD9-F1
#
_cell.length_a   1.000
_cell.length_b   1.000
_cell.length_c   1.000
_cell.angle_alpha   90.00
_cell.angle_beta   90.00
_cell.angle_gamma   90.00
#
_symmetry.space_group_name_H-M   'P 1'
#
loop_
_entity.id
_entity.type
_entity.pdbx_description
1 polymer ?
#
loop_
_entity_poly.entity_id
_entity_poly.type
_entity_poly.pdbx_seq_one_letter_code
_entity_poly.pdbx_strand_id
1 'polypeptide(L)'
;MNNIDFAVLGTGGIGRRALEYSRSKDDLTPVAACDRNGVAVDHDGLDVDELLAATEGNIASEAGASDASEAGASDASGEDADPRPDGGVAVKRSGEMQGVAASAQADPTETPIDGVVAESDAIDAVLVALPNLEHDFIPRVGERFAEAGYEGVLVDVLKRSRVIDILDDRAATFEESGITFVCGAGATPGFLTGAAALAAQSFVEVESVDIWWGVGLKSGYEDNRGTIREDIAHLDGYDIETARDLSDEEIEAIVEEHDGRIEFTDMEHADDVLLERAGICDADDVTVGGILDVCSDEKPTTTTVEVTGRTFDGERGTNTFQLDDDTSMAANVNGPALGYLTAGVRRNRAGEYGVFGPADLMPRF
;
A
#
# COMPACT_ATOMS: atom_id res chain seq x y z
N MET A 1 -5.99 1.97 -27.13
CA MET A 1 -6.35 3.17 -26.36
C MET A 1 -5.42 3.20 -25.17
N ASN A 2 -4.88 4.37 -24.79
CA ASN A 2 -3.95 4.47 -23.68
C ASN A 2 -4.64 4.74 -22.34
N ASN A 3 -5.91 5.14 -22.34
CA ASN A 3 -6.68 5.30 -21.11
C ASN A 3 -6.76 3.96 -20.37
N ILE A 4 -6.63 4.05 -19.05
CA ILE A 4 -6.75 2.95 -18.10
C ILE A 4 -7.76 3.39 -17.07
N ASP A 5 -8.89 2.70 -17.06
CA ASP A 5 -9.91 2.88 -16.04
C ASP A 5 -9.55 1.95 -14.89
N PHE A 6 -9.31 2.51 -13.69
CA PHE A 6 -8.80 1.71 -12.57
C PHE A 6 -9.62 1.88 -11.29
N ALA A 7 -9.54 0.86 -10.44
CA ALA A 7 -10.16 0.85 -9.13
C ALA A 7 -9.12 0.87 -8.01
N VAL A 8 -9.50 1.39 -6.84
CA VAL A 8 -8.68 1.37 -5.61
C VAL A 8 -9.43 0.63 -4.51
N LEU A 9 -8.87 -0.50 -4.05
CA LEU A 9 -9.36 -1.17 -2.86
C LEU A 9 -8.60 -0.65 -1.65
N GLY A 10 -9.31 -0.03 -0.71
CA GLY A 10 -8.75 0.57 0.49
C GLY A 10 -8.41 2.04 0.30
N THR A 11 -9.20 2.93 0.90
CA THR A 11 -8.95 4.38 0.91
C THR A 11 -8.31 4.86 2.21
N GLY A 12 -7.33 4.11 2.73
CA GLY A 12 -6.42 4.57 3.79
C GLY A 12 -5.33 5.51 3.26
N GLY A 13 -4.25 5.71 4.02
CA GLY A 13 -3.15 6.59 3.63
C GLY A 13 -2.59 6.32 2.23
N ILE A 14 -2.36 5.05 1.85
CA ILE A 14 -1.85 4.68 0.53
C ILE A 14 -2.90 4.94 -0.56
N GLY A 15 -4.10 4.37 -0.45
CA GLY A 15 -5.12 4.49 -1.50
C GLY A 15 -5.60 5.93 -1.75
N ARG A 16 -5.74 6.75 -0.69
CA ARG A 16 -6.03 8.18 -0.84
C ARG A 16 -4.94 8.89 -1.65
N ARG A 17 -3.67 8.60 -1.36
CA ARG A 17 -2.53 9.18 -2.09
C ARG A 17 -2.42 8.64 -3.51
N ALA A 18 -2.83 7.39 -3.77
CA ALA A 18 -2.95 6.86 -5.13
C ALA A 18 -3.99 7.64 -5.95
N LEU A 19 -5.19 7.85 -5.38
CA LEU A 19 -6.25 8.66 -6.00
C LEU A 19 -5.77 10.10 -6.24
N GLU A 20 -5.18 10.74 -5.24
CA GLU A 20 -4.61 12.08 -5.37
C GLU A 20 -3.57 12.17 -6.49
N TYR A 21 -2.61 11.24 -6.52
CA TYR A 21 -1.53 11.22 -7.51
C TYR A 21 -2.03 10.90 -8.92
N SER A 22 -3.08 10.07 -9.06
CA SER A 22 -3.65 9.71 -10.36
C SER A 22 -4.14 10.94 -11.15
N ARG A 23 -4.57 12.01 -10.47
CA ARG A 23 -4.95 13.29 -11.11
C ARG A 23 -3.82 13.98 -11.88
N SER A 24 -2.57 13.59 -11.64
CA SER A 24 -1.41 14.07 -12.38
C SER A 24 -1.09 13.24 -13.64
N LYS A 25 -1.93 12.23 -13.94
CA LYS A 25 -1.76 11.30 -15.06
C LYS A 25 -2.93 11.44 -16.03
N ASP A 26 -2.62 11.81 -17.28
CA ASP A 26 -3.66 12.01 -18.31
C ASP A 26 -4.30 10.69 -18.78
N ASP A 27 -3.59 9.56 -18.61
CA ASP A 27 -3.99 8.24 -19.12
C ASP A 27 -4.61 7.34 -18.02
N LEU A 28 -4.77 7.81 -16.77
CA LEU A 28 -5.35 7.04 -15.67
C LEU A 28 -6.64 7.70 -15.17
N THR A 29 -7.74 6.96 -15.15
CA THR A 29 -9.03 7.44 -14.65
C THR A 29 -9.51 6.54 -13.50
N PRO A 30 -9.59 7.04 -12.25
CA PRO A 30 -10.16 6.25 -11.17
C PRO A 30 -11.68 6.18 -11.34
N VAL A 31 -12.23 4.99 -11.54
CA VAL A 31 -13.68 4.76 -11.77
C VAL A 31 -14.38 4.06 -10.62
N ALA A 32 -13.62 3.43 -9.73
CA ALA A 32 -14.16 2.83 -8.51
C ALA A 32 -13.19 2.94 -7.33
N ALA A 33 -13.72 3.08 -6.13
CA ALA A 33 -12.94 3.06 -4.91
C ALA A 33 -13.78 2.50 -3.75
N CYS A 34 -13.18 1.73 -2.86
CA CYS A 34 -13.90 1.19 -1.71
C CYS A 34 -13.07 1.19 -0.43
N ASP A 35 -13.76 1.21 0.70
CA ASP A 35 -13.22 0.86 2.01
C ASP A 35 -14.18 -0.06 2.75
N ARG A 36 -13.93 -0.34 4.03
CA ARG A 36 -14.78 -1.24 4.83
C ARG A 36 -16.24 -0.81 4.97
N ASN A 37 -16.58 0.45 4.68
CA ASN A 37 -17.90 1.03 4.92
C ASN A 37 -18.73 1.18 3.64
N GLY A 38 -18.11 1.20 2.46
CA GLY A 38 -18.83 1.41 1.22
C GLY A 38 -17.97 1.36 -0.04
N VAL A 39 -18.64 1.55 -1.16
CA VAL A 39 -18.05 1.57 -2.50
C VAL A 39 -18.57 2.79 -3.27
N ALA A 40 -17.69 3.49 -3.95
CA ALA A 40 -18.00 4.55 -4.90
C ALA A 40 -17.69 4.09 -6.31
N VAL A 41 -18.59 4.37 -7.25
CA VAL A 41 -18.46 3.99 -8.67
C VAL A 41 -18.92 5.14 -9.54
N ASP A 42 -18.07 5.55 -10.48
CA ASP A 42 -18.41 6.49 -11.55
C ASP A 42 -17.58 6.14 -12.80
N HIS A 43 -18.23 5.59 -13.82
CA HIS A 43 -17.56 5.17 -15.06
C HIS A 43 -17.08 6.34 -15.91
N ASP A 44 -17.54 7.57 -15.64
CA ASP A 44 -17.01 8.78 -16.27
C ASP A 44 -15.83 9.38 -15.47
N GLY A 45 -15.49 8.78 -14.32
CA GLY A 45 -14.41 9.16 -13.42
C GLY A 45 -14.91 9.71 -12.07
N LEU A 46 -14.30 9.24 -10.98
CA LEU A 46 -14.62 9.68 -9.61
C LEU A 46 -14.22 11.15 -9.38
N ASP A 47 -15.03 11.86 -8.59
CA ASP A 47 -14.65 13.14 -8.00
C ASP A 47 -13.69 12.89 -6.83
N VAL A 48 -12.40 12.88 -7.16
CA VAL A 48 -11.34 12.60 -6.19
C VAL A 48 -11.32 13.62 -5.05
N ASP A 49 -11.62 14.89 -5.29
CA ASP A 49 -11.64 15.90 -4.20
C ASP A 49 -12.76 15.60 -3.20
N GLU A 50 -13.94 15.23 -3.71
CA GLU A 50 -15.06 14.82 -2.88
C GLU A 50 -14.72 13.55 -2.06
N LEU A 51 -14.14 12.54 -2.73
CA LEU A 51 -13.79 11.28 -2.07
C LEU A 51 -12.71 11.46 -1.00
N LEU A 52 -11.72 12.31 -1.26
CA LEU A 52 -10.66 12.64 -0.29
C LEU A 52 -11.19 13.37 0.93
N ALA A 53 -12.19 14.24 0.75
CA ALA A 53 -12.87 14.93 1.85
C ALA A 53 -13.77 13.98 2.65
N ALA A 54 -14.45 13.03 2.00
CA ALA A 54 -15.28 12.01 2.65
C ALA A 54 -14.46 11.03 3.51
N THR A 55 -13.25 10.71 3.06
CA THR A 55 -12.35 9.73 3.71
C THR A 55 -11.40 10.35 4.73
N GLU A 56 -11.34 11.67 4.84
CA GLU A 56 -10.43 12.36 5.77
C GLU A 56 -10.74 12.06 7.23
N GLY A 57 -9.76 11.49 7.95
CA GLY A 57 -9.88 11.16 9.37
C GLY A 57 -10.73 9.92 9.69
N ASN A 58 -11.19 9.19 8.67
CA ASN A 58 -11.85 7.88 8.84
C ASN A 58 -10.78 6.78 8.80
N ILE A 59 -10.04 6.70 9.91
CA ILE A 59 -8.87 5.82 10.06
C ILE A 59 -9.33 4.41 10.43
N ALA A 60 -8.53 3.41 10.07
CA ALA A 60 -8.70 2.02 10.47
C ALA A 60 -8.51 1.83 11.99
N SER A 61 -9.45 2.31 12.81
CA SER A 61 -9.62 1.90 14.21
C SER A 61 -10.85 0.99 14.36
N GLU A 62 -10.76 0.08 15.33
CA GLU A 62 -11.76 -0.93 15.75
C GLU A 62 -11.86 -2.21 14.91
N ALA A 63 -10.94 -3.13 15.17
CA ALA A 63 -11.27 -4.54 15.31
C ALA A 63 -11.37 -4.84 16.82
N GLY A 64 -12.57 -4.72 17.39
CA GLY A 64 -12.83 -5.15 18.76
C GLY A 64 -13.25 -4.04 19.74
N ALA A 65 -14.50 -3.60 19.67
CA ALA A 65 -15.19 -3.02 20.81
C ALA A 65 -16.63 -3.51 20.83
N SER A 66 -16.88 -4.48 21.71
CA SER A 66 -18.24 -4.87 22.09
C SER A 66 -18.93 -3.71 22.80
N ASP A 67 -20.17 -3.45 22.40
CA ASP A 67 -21.18 -2.63 23.07
C ASP A 67 -20.99 -2.53 24.59
N ALA A 68 -20.78 -1.31 25.07
CA ALA A 68 -21.05 -0.93 26.45
C ALA A 68 -21.70 0.46 26.47
N SER A 69 -23.02 0.46 26.28
CA SER A 69 -23.88 1.57 26.65
C SER A 69 -23.88 1.79 28.17
N GLU A 70 -23.89 3.06 28.55
CA GLU A 70 -24.54 3.70 29.70
C GLU A 70 -23.66 4.51 30.68
N ALA A 71 -24.06 5.79 30.75
CA ALA A 71 -24.30 6.62 31.94
C ALA A 71 -23.27 7.69 32.31
N GLY A 72 -23.71 8.95 32.22
CA GLY A 72 -23.05 10.07 32.91
C GLY A 72 -23.57 11.45 32.50
N ALA A 73 -24.78 11.81 32.92
CA ALA A 73 -25.28 13.18 32.82
C ALA A 73 -24.62 14.10 33.87
N SER A 74 -24.20 15.31 33.49
CA SER A 74 -24.24 16.49 34.36
C SER A 74 -24.20 17.80 33.58
N ASP A 75 -25.14 18.66 33.95
CA ASP A 75 -25.52 19.99 33.48
C ASP A 75 -24.57 21.10 34.00
N ALA A 76 -24.33 22.18 33.22
CA ALA A 76 -24.12 23.56 33.72
C ALA A 76 -23.87 24.63 32.62
N SER A 77 -24.92 25.45 32.40
CA SER A 77 -25.03 26.86 31.99
C SER A 77 -23.80 27.77 31.68
N GLY A 78 -23.95 28.62 30.65
CA GLY A 78 -23.32 29.95 30.55
C GLY A 78 -23.48 30.63 29.18
N GLU A 79 -24.33 31.66 29.08
CA GLU A 79 -24.59 32.50 27.91
C GLU A 79 -23.46 33.52 27.65
N ASP A 80 -23.09 33.76 26.38
CA ASP A 80 -22.85 35.10 25.81
C ASP A 80 -22.66 35.02 24.28
N ALA A 81 -23.31 35.93 23.54
CA ALA A 81 -23.32 36.01 22.08
C ALA A 81 -22.96 37.43 21.60
N ASP A 82 -22.01 37.57 20.67
CA ASP A 82 -22.07 38.38 19.42
C ASP A 82 -20.77 38.17 18.57
N PRO A 83 -20.66 38.61 17.29
CA PRO A 83 -20.51 37.68 16.16
C PRO A 83 -19.26 37.95 15.29
N ARG A 84 -19.10 37.14 14.21
CA ARG A 84 -18.25 37.27 12.99
C ARG A 84 -17.14 36.18 12.90
N PRO A 85 -16.66 35.85 11.70
CA PRO A 85 -17.37 35.16 10.63
C PRO A 85 -16.48 33.99 10.14
N ASP A 86 -16.64 32.78 10.68
CA ASP A 86 -15.69 31.70 10.37
C ASP A 86 -16.24 30.67 9.40
N GLY A 87 -15.34 30.28 8.51
CA GLY A 87 -15.56 29.40 7.37
C GLY A 87 -16.14 28.06 7.76
N GLY A 88 -16.85 27.48 6.79
CA GLY A 88 -17.56 26.22 6.94
C GLY A 88 -16.67 25.16 7.58
N VAL A 89 -16.92 24.90 8.85
CA VAL A 89 -16.45 23.71 9.54
C VAL A 89 -17.17 22.55 8.85
N ALA A 90 -16.43 21.76 8.09
CA ALA A 90 -16.88 20.45 7.67
C ALA A 90 -17.26 19.69 8.94
N VAL A 91 -18.56 19.55 9.17
CA VAL A 91 -19.09 18.85 10.33
C VAL A 91 -18.67 17.40 10.18
N LYS A 92 -17.66 16.98 10.97
CA LYS A 92 -17.36 15.57 11.21
C LYS A 92 -18.66 14.90 11.63
N ARG A 93 -19.29 14.16 10.71
CA ARG A 93 -20.51 13.43 11.00
C ARG A 93 -20.12 12.14 11.68
N SER A 94 -20.13 12.15 13.01
CA SER A 94 -20.25 10.93 13.80
C SER A 94 -21.66 10.37 13.59
N GLY A 95 -21.79 9.46 12.63
CA GLY A 95 -23.01 8.74 12.26
C GLY A 95 -22.69 7.67 11.22
N GLU A 96 -23.68 6.86 10.84
CA GLU A 96 -23.62 5.66 9.97
C GLU A 96 -22.93 5.84 8.58
N MET A 97 -22.42 7.03 8.26
CA MET A 97 -21.74 7.39 7.02
C MET A 97 -20.30 7.79 7.34
N GLN A 98 -19.39 6.80 7.39
CA GLN A 98 -17.95 6.98 7.58
C GLN A 98 -17.19 6.44 6.36
N GLY A 99 -16.00 6.98 6.11
CA GLY A 99 -15.15 6.56 5.00
C GLY A 99 -15.73 6.91 3.63
N VAL A 100 -15.53 6.03 2.65
CA VAL A 100 -16.07 6.16 1.28
C VAL A 100 -17.58 6.38 1.32
N ALA A 101 -18.31 5.70 2.21
CA ALA A 101 -19.76 5.86 2.34
C ALA A 101 -20.21 7.30 2.68
N ALA A 102 -19.32 8.19 3.14
CA ALA A 102 -19.65 9.59 3.35
C ALA A 102 -19.68 10.43 2.04
N SER A 103 -19.18 9.91 0.92
CA SER A 103 -19.26 10.54 -0.40
C SER A 103 -20.67 10.40 -0.99
N ALA A 104 -21.09 11.41 -1.76
CA ALA A 104 -22.31 11.39 -2.56
C ALA A 104 -22.23 10.42 -3.76
N GLN A 105 -21.03 10.03 -4.18
CA GLN A 105 -20.80 9.01 -5.22
C GLN A 105 -20.79 7.58 -4.67
N ALA A 106 -20.98 7.40 -3.36
CA ALA A 106 -20.84 6.12 -2.69
C ALA A 106 -22.17 5.53 -2.21
N ASP A 107 -22.23 4.20 -2.24
CA ASP A 107 -23.24 3.40 -1.59
C ASP A 107 -22.63 2.67 -0.37
N PRO A 108 -23.26 2.75 0.83
CA PRO A 108 -22.84 1.98 1.98
C PRO A 108 -23.10 0.49 1.76
N THR A 109 -22.13 -0.36 2.10
CA THR A 109 -22.27 -1.81 1.96
C THR A 109 -21.32 -2.55 2.91
N GLU A 110 -21.75 -3.73 3.37
CA GLU A 110 -20.92 -4.67 4.14
C GLU A 110 -20.02 -5.53 3.24
N THR A 111 -20.19 -5.44 1.91
CA THR A 111 -19.43 -6.21 0.90
C THR A 111 -18.79 -5.27 -0.15
N PRO A 112 -17.97 -4.29 0.27
CA PRO A 112 -17.46 -3.23 -0.59
C PRO A 112 -16.58 -3.73 -1.75
N ILE A 113 -15.75 -4.74 -1.49
CA ILE A 113 -14.90 -5.36 -2.53
C ILE A 113 -15.78 -6.02 -3.60
N ASP A 114 -16.86 -6.70 -3.20
CA ASP A 114 -17.77 -7.36 -4.14
C ASP A 114 -18.51 -6.31 -5.01
N GLY A 115 -18.72 -5.10 -4.48
CA GLY A 115 -19.20 -3.96 -5.25
C GLY A 115 -18.24 -3.54 -6.38
N VAL A 116 -16.93 -3.52 -6.12
CA VAL A 116 -15.93 -3.26 -7.18
C VAL A 116 -15.84 -4.43 -8.16
N VAL A 117 -15.90 -5.67 -7.66
CA VAL A 117 -15.91 -6.88 -8.51
C VAL A 117 -17.11 -6.89 -9.45
N ALA A 118 -18.27 -6.38 -9.03
CA ALA A 118 -19.47 -6.27 -9.88
C ALA A 118 -19.27 -5.32 -11.09
N GLU A 119 -18.31 -4.40 -11.00
CA GLU A 119 -17.97 -3.43 -12.05
C GLU A 119 -16.78 -3.87 -12.92
N SER A 120 -16.35 -5.12 -12.80
CA SER A 120 -15.18 -5.72 -13.48
C SER A 120 -15.10 -5.43 -14.99
N ASP A 121 -16.24 -5.42 -15.70
CA ASP A 121 -16.30 -5.17 -17.15
C ASP A 121 -15.83 -3.76 -17.56
N ALA A 122 -15.82 -2.82 -16.62
CA ALA A 122 -15.46 -1.41 -16.83
C ALA A 122 -14.09 -1.04 -16.23
N ILE A 123 -13.33 -2.01 -15.69
CA ILE A 123 -12.09 -1.76 -14.94
C ILE A 123 -10.92 -2.48 -15.62
N ASP A 124 -9.97 -1.74 -16.18
CA ASP A 124 -8.74 -2.31 -16.74
C ASP A 124 -7.79 -2.82 -15.65
N ALA A 125 -7.79 -2.19 -14.47
CA ALA A 125 -6.88 -2.52 -13.39
C ALA A 125 -7.40 -2.19 -11.99
N VAL A 126 -6.91 -2.90 -10.98
CA VAL A 126 -7.24 -2.69 -9.57
C VAL A 126 -5.96 -2.53 -8.75
N LEU A 127 -5.82 -1.41 -8.05
CA LEU A 127 -4.82 -1.22 -7.02
C LEU A 127 -5.36 -1.71 -5.67
N VAL A 128 -4.74 -2.73 -5.10
CA VAL A 128 -5.06 -3.26 -3.79
C VAL A 128 -4.20 -2.56 -2.74
N ALA A 129 -4.71 -1.45 -2.21
CA ALA A 129 -4.10 -0.63 -1.16
C ALA A 129 -4.64 -0.99 0.24
N LEU A 130 -4.88 -2.29 0.47
CA LEU A 130 -5.39 -2.83 1.73
C LEU A 130 -4.21 -3.34 2.59
N PRO A 131 -4.25 -3.15 3.92
CA PRO A 131 -3.27 -3.76 4.80
C PRO A 131 -3.46 -5.28 4.81
N ASN A 132 -2.35 -6.03 4.81
CA ASN A 132 -2.39 -7.49 4.78
C ASN A 132 -2.15 -8.11 6.16
N LEU A 133 -3.11 -7.88 7.07
CA LEU A 133 -3.07 -8.41 8.45
C LEU A 133 -3.41 -9.92 8.54
N GLU A 134 -3.77 -10.53 7.43
CA GLU A 134 -3.95 -11.98 7.26
C GLU A 134 -3.15 -12.41 6.03
N HIS A 135 -2.26 -13.39 6.17
CA HIS A 135 -1.32 -13.76 5.10
C HIS A 135 -1.98 -14.14 3.76
N ASP A 136 -3.24 -14.57 3.76
CA ASP A 136 -3.98 -14.98 2.57
C ASP A 136 -5.02 -13.95 2.11
N PHE A 137 -5.15 -12.77 2.73
CA PHE A 137 -6.21 -11.84 2.39
C PHE A 137 -6.08 -11.29 0.96
N ILE A 138 -4.93 -10.74 0.58
CA ILE A 138 -4.70 -10.26 -0.79
C ILE A 138 -4.81 -11.38 -1.85
N PRO A 139 -4.20 -12.57 -1.66
CA PRO A 139 -4.42 -13.71 -2.53
C PRO A 139 -5.90 -14.08 -2.72
N ARG A 140 -6.70 -14.10 -1.64
CA ARG A 140 -8.15 -14.35 -1.70
C ARG A 140 -8.91 -13.25 -2.43
N VAL A 141 -8.48 -11.99 -2.33
CA VAL A 141 -9.05 -10.91 -3.15
C VAL A 141 -8.82 -11.21 -4.63
N GLY A 142 -7.61 -11.61 -5.01
CA GLY A 142 -7.32 -12.04 -6.39
C GLY A 142 -8.20 -13.19 -6.87
N GLU A 143 -8.42 -14.20 -6.02
CA GLU A 143 -9.33 -15.32 -6.32
C GLU A 143 -10.78 -14.85 -6.53
N ARG A 144 -11.27 -13.89 -5.74
CA ARG A 144 -12.63 -13.34 -5.92
C ARG A 144 -12.80 -12.69 -7.30
N PHE A 145 -11.80 -11.94 -7.76
CA PHE A 145 -11.83 -11.37 -9.11
C PHE A 145 -11.79 -12.48 -10.18
N ALA A 146 -10.93 -13.48 -10.02
CA ALA A 146 -10.87 -14.63 -10.93
C ALA A 146 -12.21 -15.40 -10.99
N GLU A 147 -12.84 -15.68 -9.85
CA GLU A 147 -14.14 -16.35 -9.75
C GLU A 147 -15.28 -15.55 -10.39
N ALA A 148 -15.18 -14.22 -10.40
CA ALA A 148 -16.11 -13.33 -11.07
C ALA A 148 -15.87 -13.22 -12.59
N GLY A 149 -14.82 -13.85 -13.12
CA GLY A 149 -14.46 -13.79 -14.54
C GLY A 149 -13.77 -12.48 -14.93
N TYR A 150 -13.12 -11.80 -13.99
CA TYR A 150 -12.34 -10.61 -14.27
C TYR A 150 -11.13 -10.92 -15.15
N GLU A 151 -11.03 -10.23 -16.29
CA GLU A 151 -9.86 -10.25 -17.17
C GLU A 151 -9.19 -8.86 -17.11
N GLY A 152 -8.06 -8.74 -16.43
CA GLY A 152 -7.41 -7.45 -16.24
C GLY A 152 -6.20 -7.51 -15.31
N VAL A 153 -5.93 -6.42 -14.60
CA VAL A 153 -4.72 -6.29 -13.79
C VAL A 153 -5.03 -6.10 -12.33
N LEU A 154 -4.35 -6.85 -11.47
CA LEU A 154 -4.34 -6.61 -10.03
C LEU A 154 -2.93 -6.17 -9.64
N VAL A 155 -2.81 -5.10 -8.86
CA VAL A 155 -1.51 -4.63 -8.34
C VAL A 155 -1.61 -4.43 -6.85
N ASP A 156 -0.68 -4.98 -6.08
CA ASP A 156 -0.57 -4.71 -4.65
C ASP A 156 0.75 -4.00 -4.30
N VAL A 157 0.85 -3.56 -3.05
CA VAL A 157 2.04 -2.94 -2.46
C VAL A 157 2.48 -3.70 -1.20
N LEU A 158 2.33 -5.02 -1.21
CA LEU A 158 2.67 -5.92 -0.10
C LEU A 158 4.16 -5.89 0.25
N LYS A 159 4.47 -6.08 1.54
CA LYS A 159 5.84 -6.15 2.05
C LYS A 159 6.39 -7.56 2.25
N ARG A 160 5.56 -8.54 2.64
CA ARG A 160 6.02 -9.81 3.23
C ARG A 160 6.28 -10.92 2.20
N SER A 161 7.41 -11.60 2.35
CA SER A 161 7.88 -12.71 1.50
C SER A 161 6.87 -13.85 1.41
N ARG A 162 6.31 -14.28 2.55
CA ARG A 162 5.36 -15.40 2.61
C ARG A 162 4.14 -15.23 1.72
N VAL A 163 3.72 -14.00 1.43
CA VAL A 163 2.53 -13.75 0.60
C VAL A 163 2.83 -13.96 -0.88
N ILE A 164 4.08 -13.76 -1.30
CA ILE A 164 4.52 -14.00 -2.69
C ILE A 164 4.42 -15.48 -3.03
N ASP A 165 4.87 -16.37 -2.15
CA ASP A 165 4.75 -17.83 -2.34
C ASP A 165 3.29 -18.26 -2.54
N ILE A 166 2.39 -17.66 -1.75
CA ILE A 166 0.95 -17.92 -1.80
C ILE A 166 0.34 -17.43 -3.12
N LEU A 167 0.85 -16.34 -3.70
CA LEU A 167 0.46 -15.85 -5.02
C LEU A 167 1.03 -16.73 -6.14
N ASP A 168 2.28 -17.19 -6.02
CA ASP A 168 2.91 -18.07 -6.99
C ASP A 168 2.19 -19.43 -7.09
N ASP A 169 1.73 -19.98 -5.96
CA ASP A 169 0.84 -21.16 -5.92
C ASP A 169 -0.48 -20.95 -6.70
N ARG A 170 -0.92 -19.71 -6.89
CA ARG A 170 -2.14 -19.31 -7.61
C ARG A 170 -1.88 -18.84 -9.04
N ALA A 171 -0.62 -18.81 -9.49
CA ALA A 171 -0.26 -18.23 -10.79
C ALA A 171 -1.04 -18.87 -11.96
N ALA A 172 -1.26 -20.19 -11.92
CA ALA A 172 -2.04 -20.88 -12.93
C ALA A 172 -3.51 -20.42 -12.97
N THR A 173 -4.13 -20.20 -11.80
CA THR A 173 -5.50 -19.68 -11.71
C THR A 173 -5.60 -18.29 -12.34
N PHE A 174 -4.64 -17.41 -12.05
CA PHE A 174 -4.60 -16.07 -12.64
C PHE A 174 -4.35 -16.11 -14.14
N GLU A 175 -3.45 -16.97 -14.63
CA GLU A 175 -3.21 -17.16 -16.06
C GLU A 175 -4.46 -17.66 -16.79
N GLU A 176 -5.14 -18.67 -16.26
CA GLU A 176 -6.38 -19.23 -16.83
C GLU A 176 -7.53 -18.23 -16.83
N SER A 177 -7.54 -17.28 -15.88
CA SER A 177 -8.56 -16.24 -15.76
C SER A 177 -8.24 -14.97 -16.56
N GLY A 178 -7.11 -14.92 -17.26
CA GLY A 178 -6.70 -13.72 -17.99
C GLY A 178 -6.25 -12.56 -17.09
N ILE A 179 -5.84 -12.86 -15.86
CA ILE A 179 -5.37 -11.88 -14.88
C ILE A 179 -3.85 -11.74 -14.94
N THR A 180 -3.38 -10.49 -15.00
CA THR A 180 -1.98 -10.13 -14.78
C THR A 180 -1.85 -9.55 -13.38
N PHE A 181 -1.30 -10.31 -12.45
CA PHE A 181 -1.10 -9.88 -11.07
C PHE A 181 0.32 -9.31 -10.90
N VAL A 182 0.45 -8.07 -10.41
CA VAL A 182 1.74 -7.45 -10.08
C VAL A 182 1.88 -7.30 -8.57
N CYS A 183 2.70 -8.15 -7.96
CA CYS A 183 2.89 -8.19 -6.51
C CYS A 183 4.08 -7.31 -6.06
N GLY A 184 3.97 -6.71 -4.87
CA GLY A 184 5.04 -5.95 -4.23
C GLY A 184 5.44 -4.70 -5.03
N ALA A 185 4.49 -3.93 -5.55
CA ALA A 185 4.76 -2.82 -6.48
C ALA A 185 4.94 -1.45 -5.79
N GLY A 186 5.33 -1.42 -4.51
CA GLY A 186 5.47 -0.21 -3.71
C GLY A 186 6.85 0.44 -3.79
N ALA A 187 7.41 0.81 -2.64
CA ALA A 187 8.76 1.36 -2.53
C ALA A 187 9.79 0.23 -2.39
N THR A 188 9.61 -0.58 -1.35
CA THR A 188 10.30 -1.83 -1.10
C THR A 188 9.22 -2.74 -0.50
N PRO A 189 8.97 -3.91 -1.08
CA PRO A 189 9.33 -4.25 -2.46
C PRO A 189 8.69 -3.26 -3.44
N GLY A 190 9.28 -3.15 -4.63
CA GLY A 190 8.81 -2.27 -5.69
C GLY A 190 9.93 -1.50 -6.35
N PHE A 191 10.00 -0.20 -6.08
CA PHE A 191 10.99 0.69 -6.67
C PHE A 191 12.43 0.23 -6.43
N LEU A 192 12.77 -0.11 -5.18
CA LEU A 192 14.12 -0.51 -4.80
C LEU A 192 14.46 -1.91 -5.31
N THR A 193 13.51 -2.84 -5.32
CA THR A 193 13.69 -4.17 -5.92
C THR A 193 13.98 -4.07 -7.42
N GLY A 194 13.23 -3.24 -8.15
CA GLY A 194 13.48 -2.98 -9.57
C GLY A 194 14.83 -2.28 -9.81
N ALA A 195 15.21 -1.35 -8.93
CA ALA A 195 16.52 -0.72 -8.99
C ALA A 195 17.66 -1.72 -8.74
N ALA A 196 17.49 -2.63 -7.78
CA ALA A 196 18.45 -3.71 -7.51
C ALA A 196 18.61 -4.63 -8.72
N ALA A 197 17.50 -5.04 -9.35
CA ALA A 197 17.52 -5.86 -10.56
C ALA A 197 18.30 -5.21 -11.72
N LEU A 198 18.20 -3.88 -11.86
CA LEU A 198 18.99 -3.13 -12.84
C LEU A 198 20.46 -3.04 -12.44
N ALA A 199 20.75 -2.74 -11.17
CA ALA A 199 22.11 -2.62 -10.65
C ALA A 199 22.90 -3.94 -10.73
N ALA A 200 22.21 -5.07 -10.57
CA ALA A 200 22.78 -6.42 -10.64
C ALA A 200 23.42 -6.76 -12.00
N GLN A 201 22.98 -6.13 -13.10
CA GLN A 201 23.45 -6.44 -14.46
C GLN A 201 24.93 -6.17 -14.71
N SER A 202 25.61 -5.48 -13.79
CA SER A 202 27.07 -5.24 -13.85
C SER A 202 27.90 -6.41 -13.33
N PHE A 203 27.29 -7.37 -12.63
CA PHE A 203 27.96 -8.43 -11.91
C PHE A 203 27.73 -9.79 -12.58
N VAL A 204 28.74 -10.65 -12.54
CA VAL A 204 28.61 -12.07 -12.92
C VAL A 204 28.06 -12.91 -11.77
N GLU A 205 28.15 -12.39 -10.54
CA GLU A 205 27.68 -12.99 -9.29
C GLU A 205 27.33 -11.83 -8.35
N VAL A 206 26.09 -11.78 -7.88
CA VAL A 206 25.66 -10.88 -6.80
C VAL A 206 26.00 -11.56 -5.47
N GLU A 207 26.62 -10.81 -4.56
CA GLU A 207 27.06 -11.28 -3.25
C GLU A 207 26.18 -10.76 -2.10
N SER A 208 25.55 -9.57 -2.26
CA SER A 208 24.55 -9.06 -1.32
C SER A 208 23.67 -7.99 -1.95
N VAL A 209 22.44 -7.89 -1.45
CA VAL A 209 21.52 -6.76 -1.69
C VAL A 209 21.07 -6.21 -0.34
N ASP A 210 21.51 -5.00 -0.03
CA ASP A 210 21.26 -4.35 1.25
C ASP A 210 20.30 -3.17 1.05
N ILE A 211 19.08 -3.27 1.59
CA ILE A 211 18.06 -2.22 1.55
C ILE A 211 17.96 -1.56 2.92
N TRP A 212 18.10 -0.24 2.96
CA TRP A 212 17.96 0.57 4.17
C TRP A 212 17.00 1.72 3.93
N TRP A 213 15.84 1.71 4.57
CA TRP A 213 14.80 2.72 4.36
C TRP A 213 14.71 3.73 5.52
N GLY A 214 14.16 4.90 5.22
CA GLY A 214 13.89 5.95 6.19
C GLY A 214 12.52 6.57 5.96
N VAL A 215 11.68 6.58 6.98
CA VAL A 215 10.32 7.13 6.93
C VAL A 215 10.13 8.13 8.06
N GLY A 216 9.88 9.39 7.71
CA GLY A 216 9.29 10.38 8.62
C GLY A 216 7.77 10.42 8.40
N LEU A 217 6.98 10.34 9.47
CA LEU A 217 5.53 10.13 9.37
C LEU A 217 4.69 11.03 10.28
N LYS A 218 5.24 12.06 10.91
CA LYS A 218 4.50 12.89 11.89
C LYS A 218 3.12 13.35 11.42
N SER A 219 3.04 14.00 10.27
CA SER A 219 1.80 14.55 9.72
C SER A 219 0.84 13.48 9.19
N GLY A 220 1.37 12.29 8.88
CA GLY A 220 0.62 11.16 8.34
C GLY A 220 0.34 10.05 9.35
N TYR A 221 0.77 10.18 10.60
CA TYR A 221 0.73 9.11 11.61
C TYR A 221 -0.65 8.48 11.74
N GLU A 222 -1.65 9.34 11.91
CA GLU A 222 -3.06 8.96 12.03
C GLU A 222 -3.56 8.18 10.80
N ASP A 223 -3.29 8.67 9.58
CA ASP A 223 -3.72 8.03 8.33
C ASP A 223 -2.96 6.72 8.01
N ASN A 224 -1.87 6.43 8.72
CA ASN A 224 -0.97 5.31 8.46
C ASN A 224 -0.84 4.35 9.65
N ARG A 225 -1.74 4.39 10.65
CA ARG A 225 -1.73 3.45 11.80
C ARG A 225 -1.71 1.99 11.38
N GLY A 226 -2.39 1.63 10.28
CA GLY A 226 -2.35 0.27 9.73
C GLY A 226 -0.93 -0.16 9.30
N THR A 227 -0.21 0.74 8.64
CA THR A 227 1.19 0.52 8.22
C THR A 227 2.12 0.41 9.43
N ILE A 228 1.93 1.25 10.45
CA ILE A 228 2.75 1.22 11.66
C ILE A 228 2.55 -0.09 12.43
N ARG A 229 1.30 -0.55 12.53
CA ARG A 229 0.97 -1.86 13.10
C ARG A 229 1.66 -3.00 12.34
N GLU A 230 1.71 -2.93 11.01
CA GLU A 230 2.45 -3.90 10.18
C GLU A 230 3.96 -3.85 10.45
N ASP A 231 4.54 -2.65 10.60
CA ASP A 231 5.97 -2.48 10.90
C ASP A 231 6.34 -3.03 12.30
N ILE A 232 5.50 -2.78 13.33
CA ILE A 232 5.69 -3.30 14.70
C ILE A 232 5.81 -4.83 14.72
N ALA A 233 5.14 -5.53 13.80
CA ALA A 233 5.23 -6.99 13.70
C ALA A 233 6.64 -7.51 13.31
N HIS A 234 7.59 -6.63 13.00
CA HIS A 234 9.00 -6.94 12.76
C HIS A 234 9.90 -6.66 13.97
N LEU A 235 9.36 -6.17 15.09
CA LEU A 235 10.11 -5.97 16.32
C LEU A 235 10.32 -7.29 17.08
N ASP A 236 11.44 -7.37 17.81
CA ASP A 236 11.72 -8.49 18.70
C ASP A 236 10.57 -8.75 19.67
N GLY A 237 10.00 -9.95 19.62
CA GLY A 237 8.89 -10.36 20.47
C GLY A 237 7.49 -10.08 19.89
N TYR A 238 7.41 -9.53 18.68
CA TYR A 238 6.18 -9.36 17.92
C TYR A 238 6.20 -10.20 16.64
N ASP A 239 5.01 -10.47 16.14
CA ASP A 239 4.71 -11.10 14.86
C ASP A 239 3.38 -10.53 14.33
N ILE A 240 2.90 -10.99 13.17
CA ILE A 240 1.65 -10.46 12.61
C ILE A 240 0.43 -10.72 13.51
N GLU A 241 0.41 -11.85 14.21
CA GLU A 241 -0.73 -12.28 15.03
C GLU A 241 -0.84 -11.39 16.26
N THR A 242 0.29 -11.19 16.96
CA THR A 242 0.39 -10.31 18.11
C THR A 242 0.17 -8.86 17.73
N ALA A 243 0.78 -8.37 16.63
CA ALA A 243 0.61 -6.99 16.19
C ALA A 243 -0.83 -6.66 15.78
N ARG A 244 -1.54 -7.62 15.17
CA ARG A 244 -2.96 -7.48 14.81
C ARG A 244 -3.83 -7.20 16.03
N ASP A 245 -3.55 -7.84 17.14
CA ASP A 245 -4.36 -7.77 18.37
C ASP A 245 -4.03 -6.54 19.24
N LEU A 246 -3.00 -5.76 18.88
CA LEU A 246 -2.63 -4.55 19.62
C LEU A 246 -3.71 -3.47 19.55
N SER A 247 -4.10 -2.99 20.74
CA SER A 247 -4.91 -1.78 20.88
C SER A 247 -4.15 -0.54 20.46
N ASP A 248 -4.88 0.56 20.22
CA ASP A 248 -4.25 1.83 19.90
C ASP A 248 -3.37 2.34 21.06
N GLU A 249 -3.78 2.13 22.31
CA GLU A 249 -2.95 2.49 23.47
C GLU A 249 -1.68 1.63 23.58
N GLU A 250 -1.75 0.35 23.21
CA GLU A 250 -0.58 -0.53 23.21
C GLU A 250 0.42 -0.12 22.13
N ILE A 251 -0.06 0.28 20.94
CA ILE A 251 0.79 0.85 19.89
C ILE A 251 1.48 2.13 20.38
N GLU A 252 0.74 3.05 21.01
CA GLU A 252 1.33 4.28 21.56
C GLU A 252 2.41 3.95 22.62
N ALA A 253 2.17 2.96 23.48
CA ALA A 253 3.16 2.56 24.49
C ALA A 253 4.45 2.02 23.86
N ILE A 254 4.36 1.23 22.78
CA ILE A 254 5.52 0.75 22.02
C ILE A 254 6.26 1.93 21.39
N VAL A 255 5.53 2.83 20.73
CA VAL A 255 6.11 4.02 20.11
C VAL A 255 6.83 4.89 21.16
N GLU A 256 6.24 5.09 22.34
CA GLU A 256 6.85 5.81 23.46
C GLU A 256 8.10 5.12 24.02
N GLU A 257 8.12 3.79 24.12
CA GLU A 257 9.30 3.01 24.54
C GLU A 257 10.52 3.25 23.62
N HIS A 258 10.24 3.53 22.35
CA HIS A 258 11.24 3.84 21.33
C HIS A 258 11.44 5.36 21.09
N ASP A 259 10.99 6.23 22.01
CA ASP A 259 11.09 7.69 21.88
C ASP A 259 10.50 8.22 20.54
N GLY A 260 9.51 7.53 19.98
CA GLY A 260 8.90 7.85 18.69
C GLY A 260 9.76 7.53 17.46
N ARG A 261 10.90 6.87 17.64
CA ARG A 261 11.84 6.50 16.56
C ARG A 261 12.26 5.04 16.67
N ILE A 262 11.72 4.23 15.77
CA ILE A 262 11.88 2.78 15.78
C ILE A 262 12.87 2.37 14.68
N GLU A 263 13.88 1.58 15.05
CA GLU A 263 14.85 1.00 14.13
C GLU A 263 14.52 -0.48 13.92
N PHE A 264 14.51 -0.90 12.66
CA PHE A 264 14.23 -2.27 12.24
C PHE A 264 15.44 -2.83 11.51
N THR A 265 15.76 -4.08 11.82
CA THR A 265 16.89 -4.81 11.23
C THR A 265 16.44 -6.21 10.86
N ASP A 266 16.88 -6.70 9.70
CA ASP A 266 16.62 -8.07 9.24
C ASP A 266 15.11 -8.38 9.16
N MET A 267 14.37 -7.47 8.53
CA MET A 267 12.92 -7.59 8.36
C MET A 267 12.59 -8.68 7.33
N GLU A 268 11.60 -9.53 7.62
CA GLU A 268 10.93 -10.33 6.57
C GLU A 268 10.41 -9.40 5.48
N HIS A 269 10.89 -9.56 4.25
CA HIS A 269 10.56 -8.63 3.19
C HIS A 269 10.73 -9.23 1.81
N ALA A 270 9.66 -9.21 1.00
CA ALA A 270 9.53 -9.90 -0.27
C ALA A 270 10.53 -9.49 -1.36
N ASP A 271 11.35 -8.45 -1.13
CA ASP A 271 12.50 -8.17 -1.99
C ASP A 271 13.38 -9.41 -2.17
N ASP A 272 13.53 -10.23 -1.12
CA ASP A 272 14.30 -11.47 -1.13
C ASP A 272 13.80 -12.47 -2.19
N VAL A 273 12.55 -12.92 -2.07
CA VAL A 273 11.90 -13.89 -2.94
C VAL A 273 11.73 -13.32 -4.35
N LEU A 274 11.45 -12.01 -4.48
CA LEU A 274 11.27 -11.39 -5.80
C LEU A 274 12.60 -11.31 -6.58
N LEU A 275 13.73 -11.06 -5.91
CA LEU A 275 15.05 -11.07 -6.55
C LEU A 275 15.54 -12.50 -6.82
N GLU A 276 15.28 -13.45 -5.91
CA GLU A 276 15.59 -14.87 -6.11
C GLU A 276 14.82 -15.46 -7.27
N ARG A 277 13.50 -15.21 -7.33
CA ARG A 277 12.64 -15.65 -8.44
C ARG A 277 13.10 -15.11 -9.79
N ALA A 278 13.65 -13.90 -9.82
CA ALA A 278 14.24 -13.31 -11.03
C ALA A 278 15.64 -13.86 -11.38
N GLY A 279 16.20 -14.73 -10.55
CA GLY A 279 17.51 -15.36 -10.75
C GLY A 279 18.69 -14.43 -10.51
N ILE A 280 18.53 -13.43 -9.63
CA ILE A 280 19.54 -12.40 -9.35
C ILE A 280 20.52 -12.83 -8.26
N CYS A 281 20.00 -13.29 -7.11
CA CYS A 281 20.77 -13.77 -5.95
C CYS A 281 19.90 -14.75 -5.14
N ASP A 282 20.50 -15.45 -4.18
CA ASP A 282 19.72 -16.26 -3.23
C ASP A 282 18.98 -15.34 -2.26
N ALA A 283 17.81 -15.76 -1.76
CA ALA A 283 17.02 -14.96 -0.82
C ALA A 283 17.80 -14.57 0.45
N ASP A 284 18.66 -15.48 0.93
CA ASP A 284 19.53 -15.27 2.12
C ASP A 284 20.57 -14.14 1.93
N ASP A 285 20.83 -13.71 0.69
CA ASP A 285 21.76 -12.61 0.37
C ASP A 285 21.08 -11.23 0.36
N VAL A 286 19.77 -11.17 0.63
CA VAL A 286 18.98 -9.94 0.68
C VAL A 286 18.68 -9.57 2.13
N THR A 287 19.01 -8.35 2.52
CA THR A 287 18.72 -7.84 3.87
C THR A 287 17.96 -6.52 3.78
N VAL A 288 16.86 -6.42 4.54
CA VAL A 288 16.04 -5.21 4.60
C VAL A 288 15.96 -4.69 6.04
N GLY A 289 16.18 -3.40 6.21
CA GLY A 289 16.01 -2.70 7.48
C GLY A 289 15.73 -1.22 7.27
N GLY A 290 15.54 -0.48 8.35
CA GLY A 290 15.33 0.95 8.26
C GLY A 290 14.89 1.62 9.55
N ILE A 291 14.52 2.90 9.44
CA ILE A 291 14.15 3.73 10.58
C ILE A 291 12.82 4.44 10.31
N LEU A 292 11.85 4.21 11.19
CA LEU A 292 10.58 4.93 11.26
C LEU A 292 10.67 6.00 12.35
N ASP A 293 10.42 7.26 11.99
CA ASP A 293 10.30 8.38 12.92
C ASP A 293 8.88 8.96 12.82
N VAL A 294 8.07 8.73 13.86
CA VAL A 294 6.69 9.24 13.92
C VAL A 294 6.62 10.65 14.52
N CYS A 295 7.75 11.20 14.95
CA CYS A 295 7.85 12.53 15.56
C CYS A 295 8.26 13.62 14.55
N SER A 296 8.80 13.22 13.39
CA SER A 296 9.26 14.07 12.28
C SER A 296 8.60 13.69 10.95
N ASP A 297 8.43 14.66 10.05
CA ASP A 297 8.10 14.41 8.63
C ASP A 297 9.36 14.28 7.76
N GLU A 298 10.50 14.78 8.25
CA GLU A 298 11.79 14.61 7.59
C GLU A 298 12.24 13.16 7.75
N LYS A 299 12.78 12.55 6.68
CA LYS A 299 13.30 11.19 6.77
C LYS A 299 14.44 11.12 7.79
N PRO A 300 14.42 10.12 8.70
CA PRO A 300 15.49 9.94 9.68
C PRO A 300 16.81 9.43 9.06
N THR A 301 16.76 8.95 7.82
CA THR A 301 17.90 8.49 7.02
C THR A 301 17.51 8.50 5.54
N THR A 302 18.49 8.69 4.66
CA THR A 302 18.29 8.50 3.23
C THR A 302 17.98 7.03 2.94
N THR A 303 16.95 6.81 2.11
CA THR A 303 16.53 5.46 1.70
C THR A 303 17.40 4.98 0.55
N THR A 304 17.99 3.79 0.68
CA THR A 304 18.96 3.25 -0.28
C THR A 304 18.74 1.76 -0.56
N VAL A 305 19.21 1.34 -1.73
CA VAL A 305 19.56 -0.06 -2.00
C VAL A 305 20.99 -0.14 -2.52
N GLU A 306 21.77 -1.05 -1.96
CA GLU A 306 23.14 -1.34 -2.36
C GLU A 306 23.21 -2.77 -2.92
N VAL A 307 23.73 -2.92 -4.14
CA VAL A 307 23.95 -4.23 -4.75
C VAL A 307 25.44 -4.45 -4.87
N THR A 308 25.95 -5.41 -4.10
CA THR A 308 27.36 -5.78 -4.09
C THR A 308 27.56 -7.07 -4.87
N GLY A 309 28.60 -7.13 -5.70
CA GLY A 309 28.89 -8.33 -6.47
C GLY A 309 30.28 -8.33 -7.09
N ARG A 310 30.56 -9.39 -7.84
CA ARG A 310 31.80 -9.59 -8.60
C ARG A 310 31.57 -9.31 -10.08
N THR A 311 32.43 -8.51 -10.71
CA THR A 311 32.36 -8.23 -12.14
C THR A 311 33.02 -9.33 -12.97
N PHE A 312 32.84 -9.30 -14.29
CA PHE A 312 33.51 -10.24 -15.21
C PHE A 312 35.04 -10.10 -15.22
N ASP A 313 35.57 -8.94 -14.77
CA ASP A 313 37.01 -8.70 -14.59
C ASP A 313 37.54 -9.28 -13.27
N GLY A 314 36.67 -9.86 -12.43
CA GLY A 314 37.01 -10.45 -11.13
C GLY A 314 37.05 -9.47 -9.95
N GLU A 315 36.79 -8.18 -10.21
CA GLU A 315 36.73 -7.13 -9.20
C GLU A 315 35.43 -7.19 -8.40
N ARG A 316 35.51 -6.90 -7.10
CA ARG A 316 34.32 -6.73 -6.25
C ARG A 316 33.91 -5.25 -6.25
N GLY A 317 32.63 -4.97 -6.45
CA GLY A 317 32.10 -3.60 -6.45
C GLY A 317 30.68 -3.53 -5.90
N THR A 318 30.25 -2.31 -5.57
CA THR A 318 28.91 -2.02 -5.05
C THR A 318 28.29 -0.89 -5.86
N ASN A 319 27.09 -1.13 -6.38
CA ASN A 319 26.25 -0.11 -7.00
C ASN A 319 25.22 0.35 -5.97
N THR A 320 25.07 1.66 -5.76
CA THR A 320 24.14 2.23 -4.79
C THR A 320 23.09 3.10 -5.50
N PHE A 321 21.81 2.85 -5.21
CA PHE A 321 20.69 3.69 -5.62
C PHE A 321 20.09 4.37 -4.40
N GLN A 322 19.84 5.68 -4.49
CA GLN A 322 19.41 6.52 -3.37
C GLN A 322 18.15 7.29 -3.74
N LEU A 323 17.17 7.30 -2.84
CA LEU A 323 15.98 8.14 -2.97
C LEU A 323 16.21 9.47 -2.28
N ASP A 324 15.81 10.55 -2.93
CA ASP A 324 15.88 11.89 -2.37
C ASP A 324 15.07 11.99 -1.05
N ASP A 325 15.58 12.74 -0.08
CA ASP A 325 14.95 12.84 1.24
C ASP A 325 13.60 13.57 1.19
N ASP A 326 13.37 14.42 0.18
CA ASP A 326 12.10 15.12 -0.05
C ASP A 326 11.04 14.23 -0.73
N THR A 327 11.41 13.03 -1.19
CA THR A 327 10.44 12.05 -1.72
C THR A 327 9.79 11.27 -0.57
N SER A 328 8.56 11.61 -0.21
CA SER A 328 7.85 10.94 0.90
C SER A 328 7.63 9.43 0.64
N MET A 329 7.33 8.68 1.71
CA MET A 329 6.88 7.28 1.60
C MET A 329 5.72 7.14 0.61
N ALA A 330 4.71 8.00 0.73
CA ALA A 330 3.55 7.97 -0.15
C ALA A 330 3.92 8.16 -1.64
N ALA A 331 4.87 9.04 -1.95
CA ALA A 331 5.33 9.23 -3.33
C ALA A 331 6.10 8.00 -3.84
N ASN A 332 6.99 7.44 -3.01
CA ASN A 332 7.80 6.28 -3.36
C ASN A 332 7.01 4.96 -3.37
N VAL A 333 5.81 4.91 -2.81
CA VAL A 333 4.89 3.76 -2.94
C VAL A 333 3.95 3.96 -4.12
N ASN A 334 3.20 5.05 -4.17
CA ASN A 334 2.12 5.22 -5.15
C ASN A 334 2.62 5.54 -6.56
N GLY A 335 3.76 6.21 -6.69
CA GLY A 335 4.39 6.46 -7.98
C GLY A 335 4.70 5.15 -8.71
N PRO A 336 5.52 4.27 -8.10
CA PRO A 336 5.79 2.93 -8.62
C PRO A 336 4.53 2.08 -8.78
N ALA A 337 3.60 2.07 -7.82
CA ALA A 337 2.40 1.24 -7.90
C ALA A 337 1.56 1.56 -9.15
N LEU A 338 1.31 2.84 -9.45
CA LEU A 338 0.61 3.25 -10.67
C LEU A 338 1.45 3.01 -11.94
N GLY A 339 2.77 3.11 -11.84
CA GLY A 339 3.67 2.82 -12.96
C GLY A 339 3.72 1.33 -13.32
N TYR A 340 3.70 0.46 -12.32
CA TYR A 340 3.60 -0.99 -12.47
C TYR A 340 2.20 -1.43 -12.90
N LEU A 341 1.14 -0.77 -12.41
CA LEU A 341 -0.22 -0.93 -12.92
C LEU A 341 -0.29 -0.68 -14.42
N THR A 342 0.28 0.44 -14.87
CA THR A 342 0.35 0.78 -16.30
C THR A 342 1.17 -0.25 -17.10
N ALA A 343 2.27 -0.75 -16.53
CA ALA A 343 3.08 -1.81 -17.14
C ALA A 343 2.30 -3.14 -17.24
N GLY A 344 1.59 -3.51 -16.18
CA GLY A 344 0.72 -4.68 -16.09
C GLY A 344 -0.38 -4.64 -17.15
N VAL A 345 -1.06 -3.50 -17.30
CA VAL A 345 -2.16 -3.34 -18.28
C VAL A 345 -1.64 -3.53 -19.69
N ARG A 346 -0.44 -3.03 -19.98
CA ARG A 346 0.19 -3.23 -21.28
C ARG A 346 0.50 -4.71 -21.54
N ARG A 347 0.96 -5.46 -20.54
CA ARG A 347 1.24 -6.91 -20.66
C ARG A 347 -0.04 -7.71 -20.79
N ASN A 348 -1.04 -7.41 -19.97
CA ASN A 348 -2.37 -8.03 -20.05
C ASN A 348 -2.98 -7.89 -21.46
N ARG A 349 -2.98 -6.66 -22.00
CA ARG A 349 -3.45 -6.37 -23.38
C ARG A 349 -2.61 -7.06 -24.46
N ALA A 350 -1.40 -7.52 -24.16
CA ALA A 350 -0.55 -8.30 -25.04
C ALA A 350 -0.75 -9.82 -24.90
N GLY A 351 -1.63 -10.27 -24.00
CA GLY A 351 -1.88 -11.68 -23.72
C GLY A 351 -0.88 -12.29 -22.75
N GLU A 352 -0.20 -11.48 -21.93
CA GLU A 352 0.74 -11.93 -20.91
C GLU A 352 0.08 -11.86 -19.51
N TYR A 353 -0.29 -13.03 -18.99
CA TYR A 353 -1.00 -13.23 -17.73
C TYR A 353 -0.12 -13.95 -16.70
N GLY A 354 -0.61 -14.09 -15.46
CA GLY A 354 0.11 -14.70 -14.36
C GLY A 354 0.64 -13.68 -13.34
N VAL A 355 1.60 -14.09 -12.50
CA VAL A 355 2.15 -13.28 -11.41
C VAL A 355 3.50 -12.70 -11.82
N PHE A 356 3.67 -11.39 -11.61
CA PHE A 356 4.87 -10.64 -11.93
C PHE A 356 5.27 -9.77 -10.74
N GLY A 357 6.57 -9.49 -10.64
CA GLY A 357 7.12 -8.59 -9.64
C GLY A 357 7.89 -7.42 -10.24
N PRO A 358 8.42 -6.54 -9.39
CA PRO A 358 9.19 -5.36 -9.80
C PRO A 358 10.54 -5.72 -10.44
N ALA A 359 11.08 -6.92 -10.15
CA ALA A 359 12.27 -7.45 -10.81
C ALA A 359 11.98 -7.95 -12.25
N ASP A 360 10.72 -8.27 -12.56
CA ASP A 360 10.29 -8.81 -13.86
C ASP A 360 9.85 -7.72 -14.85
N LEU A 361 9.47 -6.55 -14.34
CA LEU A 361 8.81 -5.48 -15.08
C LEU A 361 9.59 -4.18 -15.03
N MET A 362 9.59 -3.45 -16.15
CA MET A 362 9.99 -2.03 -16.16
C MET A 362 8.71 -1.18 -15.99
N PRO A 363 8.58 -0.37 -14.92
CA PRO A 363 7.40 0.46 -14.72
C PRO A 363 7.27 1.52 -15.82
N ARG A 364 6.04 2.02 -16.04
CA ARG A 364 5.75 3.07 -17.01
C ARG A 364 5.52 4.39 -16.28
N PHE A 365 6.14 5.45 -16.79
CA PHE A 365 5.94 6.81 -16.26
C PHE A 365 4.62 7.40 -16.73
#